data_AF-A0A8T2IAR1-F1
#
_entry.id   AF-A0A8T2IAR1-F1
#
_cell.length_a   1.000
_cell.length_b   1.000
_cell.length_c   1.000
_cell.angle_alpha   90.00
_cell.angle_beta   90.00
_cell.angle_gamma   90.00
#
_symmetry.space_group_name_H-M   'P 1'
#
loop_
_entity.id
_entity.type
_entity.pdbx_description
1 polymer ?
#
loop_
_entity_poly.entity_id
_entity_poly.type
_entity_poly.pdbx_seq_one_letter_code
_entity_poly.pdbx_strand_id
1 'polypeptide(L)'
;AKNRGMAIPVDLDSQVNTLFMKAHTNMVQRAAMGWRITARNGPKYKEALGSPLWDYRTIIEKLQDIVASLENQFSPMLLGEFSVLVDVLHSPELLFPDGSDAQIRCGAFMSKLINHTKKLMEKEEKLCIKILQTLREMLDKKDNFVEQ
;
A
#
# COMPACT_ATOMS: atom_id res chain seq x y z
N ALA A 1 63.93 -73.30 -22.22
CA ALA A 1 63.02 -72.20 -22.59
C ALA A 1 63.82 -70.90 -22.62
N LYS A 2 63.99 -70.25 -23.78
CA LYS A 2 64.80 -69.03 -23.93
C LYS A 2 63.93 -67.81 -23.68
N ASN A 3 64.39 -66.95 -22.76
CA ASN A 3 63.73 -65.76 -22.24
C ASN A 3 63.32 -64.80 -23.38
N ARG A 4 62.00 -64.63 -23.63
CA ARG A 4 61.46 -63.63 -24.57
C ARG A 4 61.16 -62.34 -23.81
N GLY A 5 62.20 -61.61 -23.41
CA GLY A 5 62.03 -60.25 -22.91
C GLY A 5 61.71 -59.32 -24.08
N MET A 6 60.49 -58.78 -24.14
CA MET A 6 60.17 -57.74 -25.13
C MET A 6 60.95 -56.47 -24.77
N ALA A 7 61.74 -55.96 -25.71
CA ALA A 7 62.41 -54.67 -25.54
C ALA A 7 61.34 -53.57 -25.56
N ILE A 8 61.22 -52.83 -24.46
CA ILE A 8 60.36 -51.64 -24.40
C ILE A 8 61.05 -50.54 -25.24
N PRO A 9 60.39 -49.93 -26.23
CA PRO A 9 60.98 -48.87 -27.04
C PRO A 9 61.46 -47.72 -26.15
N VAL A 10 62.71 -47.26 -26.34
CA VAL A 10 63.32 -46.18 -25.55
C VAL A 10 62.53 -44.86 -25.59
N ASP A 11 61.69 -44.66 -26.62
CA ASP A 11 60.86 -43.47 -26.78
C ASP A 11 59.39 -43.68 -26.37
N LEU A 12 59.05 -44.81 -25.76
CA LEU A 12 57.67 -45.11 -25.35
C LEU A 12 57.16 -44.05 -24.36
N ASP A 13 57.98 -43.64 -23.39
CA ASP A 13 57.61 -42.63 -22.39
C ASP A 13 57.33 -41.27 -23.02
N SER A 14 58.09 -40.88 -24.04
CA SER A 14 57.86 -39.62 -24.78
C SER A 14 56.53 -39.66 -25.56
N GLN A 15 56.21 -40.79 -26.19
CA GLN A 15 54.94 -40.98 -26.88
C GLN A 15 53.75 -40.99 -25.91
N VAL A 16 53.89 -41.68 -24.76
CA VAL A 16 52.86 -41.71 -23.71
C VAL A 16 52.64 -40.32 -23.13
N ASN A 17 53.71 -39.57 -22.84
CA ASN A 17 53.62 -38.19 -22.35
C ASN A 17 52.94 -37.28 -23.38
N THR A 18 53.25 -37.43 -24.66
CA THR A 18 52.62 -36.65 -25.74
C THR A 18 51.12 -36.95 -25.81
N LEU A 19 50.73 -38.22 -25.74
CA LEU A 19 49.31 -38.63 -25.73
C LEU A 19 48.59 -38.12 -24.49
N PHE A 20 49.23 -38.20 -23.32
CA PHE A 20 48.68 -37.72 -22.05
C PHE A 20 48.49 -36.20 -22.06
N MET A 21 49.47 -35.43 -22.53
CA MET A 21 49.36 -33.98 -22.69
C MET A 21 48.29 -33.58 -23.69
N LYS A 22 48.16 -34.31 -24.81
CA LYS A 22 47.09 -34.07 -25.78
C LYS A 22 45.71 -34.37 -25.21
N ALA A 23 45.56 -35.46 -24.43
CA ALA A 23 44.33 -35.78 -23.74
C ALA A 23 43.96 -34.71 -22.70
N HIS A 24 44.93 -34.30 -21.89
CA HIS A 24 44.77 -33.22 -20.90
C HIS A 24 44.36 -31.90 -21.57
N THR A 25 45.01 -31.53 -22.68
CA THR A 25 44.68 -30.31 -23.44
C THR A 25 43.24 -30.35 -23.96
N ASN A 26 42.81 -31.48 -24.52
CA ASN A 26 41.42 -31.65 -24.98
C ASN A 26 40.41 -31.59 -23.83
N MET A 27 40.73 -32.17 -22.67
CA MET A 27 39.88 -32.11 -21.48
C MET A 27 39.74 -30.68 -20.97
N VAL A 28 40.85 -29.94 -20.89
CA VAL A 28 40.87 -28.53 -20.48
C VAL A 28 40.10 -27.67 -21.48
N GLN A 29 40.25 -27.89 -22.79
CA GLN A 29 39.49 -27.18 -23.82
C GLN A 29 37.98 -27.46 -23.74
N ARG A 30 37.58 -28.72 -23.52
CA ARG A 30 36.17 -29.08 -23.31
C ARG A 30 35.61 -28.46 -22.04
N ALA A 31 36.36 -28.51 -20.95
CA ALA A 31 35.98 -27.84 -19.72
C ALA A 31 35.78 -26.35 -20.02
N ALA A 32 36.80 -25.64 -20.52
CA ALA A 32 36.74 -24.21 -20.84
C ALA A 32 35.58 -23.84 -21.77
N MET A 33 35.28 -24.68 -22.78
CA MET A 33 34.10 -24.51 -23.63
C MET A 33 32.79 -24.70 -22.85
N GLY A 34 32.72 -25.69 -21.96
CA GLY A 34 31.63 -25.90 -21.02
C GLY A 34 31.43 -24.68 -20.11
N TRP A 35 32.49 -24.15 -19.49
CA TRP A 35 32.46 -22.91 -18.71
C TRP A 35 32.00 -21.72 -19.55
N ARG A 36 32.45 -21.59 -20.80
CA ARG A 36 32.02 -20.51 -21.70
C ARG A 36 30.53 -20.61 -22.06
N ILE A 37 30.03 -21.82 -22.32
CA ILE A 37 28.61 -22.06 -22.60
C ILE A 37 27.79 -21.80 -21.34
N THR A 38 28.23 -22.29 -20.18
CA THR A 38 27.59 -22.06 -18.88
C THR A 38 27.76 -20.61 -18.39
N ALA A 39 28.72 -19.83 -18.84
CA ALA A 39 28.78 -18.39 -18.55
C ALA A 39 27.82 -17.61 -19.46
N ARG A 40 27.60 -18.09 -20.70
CA ARG A 40 26.66 -17.47 -21.66
C ARG A 40 25.20 -17.90 -21.43
N ASN A 41 24.99 -19.09 -20.85
CA ASN A 41 23.69 -19.73 -20.62
C ASN A 41 23.39 -20.05 -19.14
N GLY A 42 24.37 -19.93 -18.24
CA GLY A 42 24.17 -19.98 -16.79
C GLY A 42 23.18 -18.91 -16.40
N PRO A 43 22.46 -19.09 -15.28
CA PRO A 43 21.13 -18.58 -15.07
C PRO A 43 21.11 -17.15 -15.53
N LYS A 44 20.65 -16.98 -16.78
CA LYS A 44 20.17 -15.69 -17.20
C LYS A 44 19.13 -15.49 -16.13
N TYR A 45 19.30 -14.45 -15.33
CA TYR A 45 18.15 -13.73 -14.86
C TYR A 45 17.41 -13.39 -16.17
N LYS A 46 16.64 -14.38 -16.66
CA LYS A 46 15.46 -14.17 -17.43
C LYS A 46 14.76 -13.24 -16.47
N GLU A 47 14.88 -11.94 -16.75
CA GLU A 47 13.76 -11.05 -16.54
C GLU A 47 12.59 -11.86 -17.06
N ALA A 48 11.94 -12.56 -16.13
CA ALA A 48 10.59 -12.97 -16.29
C ALA A 48 9.91 -11.65 -16.58
N LEU A 49 9.68 -11.41 -17.86
CA LEU A 49 8.69 -10.51 -18.38
C LEU A 49 7.41 -10.84 -17.59
N GLY A 50 7.23 -10.25 -16.40
CA GLY A 50 6.26 -10.78 -15.42
C GLY A 50 6.26 -10.24 -13.98
N SER A 51 7.38 -10.05 -13.28
CA SER A 51 7.35 -9.66 -11.83
C SER A 51 8.57 -8.84 -11.49
N PRO A 52 8.46 -7.50 -11.25
CA PRO A 52 7.77 -6.91 -10.09
C PRO A 52 6.76 -5.79 -10.41
N LEU A 53 6.66 -5.34 -11.66
CA LEU A 53 5.79 -4.21 -12.05
C LEU A 53 4.29 -4.57 -11.96
N TRP A 54 3.94 -5.82 -12.28
CA TRP A 54 2.58 -6.34 -12.14
C TRP A 54 2.21 -6.52 -10.67
N ASP A 55 3.17 -6.85 -9.80
CA ASP A 55 2.94 -7.02 -8.36
C ASP A 55 2.62 -5.68 -7.68
N TYR A 56 3.36 -4.59 -7.97
CA TYR A 56 3.04 -3.27 -7.41
C TYR A 56 1.70 -2.73 -7.92
N ARG A 57 1.38 -2.93 -9.21
CA ARG A 57 0.09 -2.53 -9.76
C ARG A 57 -1.06 -3.25 -9.06
N THR A 58 -0.97 -4.57 -8.89
CA THR A 58 -1.98 -5.35 -8.18
C THR A 58 -2.06 -4.99 -6.70
N ILE A 59 -0.94 -4.68 -6.05
CA ILE A 59 -0.95 -4.19 -4.66
C ILE A 59 -1.66 -2.84 -4.57
N ILE A 60 -1.39 -1.90 -5.47
CA ILE A 60 -2.04 -0.58 -5.51
C ILE A 60 -3.53 -0.74 -5.78
N GLU A 61 -3.92 -1.55 -6.76
CA GLU A 61 -5.33 -1.82 -7.09
C GLU A 61 -6.07 -2.41 -5.88
N LYS A 62 -5.50 -3.42 -5.21
CA LYS A 62 -6.10 -3.99 -4.00
C LYS A 62 -6.20 -2.99 -2.84
N LEU A 63 -5.20 -2.14 -2.64
CA LEU A 63 -5.25 -1.10 -1.61
C LEU A 63 -6.32 -0.05 -1.93
N GLN A 64 -6.45 0.35 -3.20
CA GLN A 64 -7.51 1.25 -3.65
C GLN A 64 -8.90 0.65 -3.46
N ASP A 65 -9.08 -0.64 -3.78
CA ASP A 65 -10.34 -1.35 -3.54
C ASP A 65 -10.69 -1.40 -2.05
N ILE A 66 -9.70 -1.63 -1.18
CA ILE A 66 -9.88 -1.59 0.28
C ILE A 66 -10.29 -0.19 0.72
N VAL A 67 -9.57 0.86 0.29
CA VAL A 67 -9.89 2.25 0.62
C VAL A 67 -11.29 2.61 0.16
N ALA A 68 -11.66 2.31 -1.08
CA ALA A 68 -12.98 2.57 -1.64
C ALA A 68 -14.09 1.81 -0.88
N SER A 69 -13.83 0.56 -0.50
CA SER A 69 -14.77 -0.22 0.31
C SER A 69 -14.98 0.39 1.69
N LEU A 70 -13.91 0.86 2.34
CA LEU A 70 -14.00 1.54 3.62
C LEU A 70 -14.71 2.89 3.48
N GLU A 71 -14.39 3.70 2.48
CA GLU A 71 -15.05 4.99 2.22
C GLU A 71 -16.57 4.80 2.01
N ASN A 72 -16.96 3.82 1.22
CA ASN A 72 -18.37 3.51 0.97
C ASN A 72 -19.11 3.04 2.24
N GLN A 73 -18.41 2.35 3.15
CA GLN A 73 -18.99 1.91 4.43
C GLN A 73 -19.06 3.03 5.47
N PHE A 74 -18.03 3.88 5.55
CA PHE A 74 -17.97 4.96 6.54
C PHE A 74 -18.73 6.21 6.13
N SER A 75 -18.88 6.48 4.84
CA SER A 75 -19.65 7.63 4.35
C SER A 75 -21.07 7.71 4.94
N PRO A 76 -21.91 6.67 4.90
CA PRO A 76 -23.24 6.72 5.51
C PRO A 76 -23.19 6.84 7.05
N MET A 77 -22.16 6.29 7.70
CA MET A 77 -21.97 6.43 9.15
C MET A 77 -21.64 7.87 9.54
N LEU A 78 -20.73 8.52 8.79
CA LEU A 78 -20.37 9.92 8.98
C LEU A 78 -21.56 10.85 8.75
N LEU A 79 -22.38 10.57 7.72
CA LEU A 79 -23.63 11.30 7.50
C LEU A 79 -24.62 11.11 8.66
N GLY A 80 -24.71 9.89 9.21
CA GLY A 80 -25.52 9.60 10.40
C GLY A 80 -25.06 10.38 11.62
N GLU A 81 -23.77 10.35 11.95
CA GLU A 81 -23.18 11.12 13.05
C GLU A 81 -23.44 12.62 12.89
N PHE A 82 -23.25 13.15 11.67
CA PHE A 82 -23.51 14.55 11.37
C PHE A 82 -25.00 14.90 11.47
N SER A 83 -25.90 14.02 11.03
CA SER A 83 -27.34 14.22 11.18
C SER A 83 -27.74 14.34 12.64
N VAL A 84 -27.22 13.46 13.51
CA VAL A 84 -27.46 13.52 14.95
C VAL A 84 -26.95 14.83 15.54
N LEU A 85 -25.77 15.31 15.11
CA LEU A 85 -25.24 16.60 15.57
C LEU A 85 -26.19 17.75 15.22
N VAL A 86 -26.71 17.78 14.00
CA VAL A 86 -27.69 18.78 13.55
C VAL A 86 -28.95 18.73 14.42
N ASP A 87 -29.47 17.53 14.72
CA ASP A 87 -30.68 17.35 15.53
C ASP A 87 -30.45 17.80 16.99
N VAL A 88 -29.28 17.49 17.55
CA VAL A 88 -28.87 17.93 18.89
C VAL A 88 -28.74 19.45 18.98
N LEU A 89 -28.15 20.09 17.96
CA LEU A 89 -27.98 21.55 17.94
C LEU A 89 -29.30 22.30 17.74
N HIS A 90 -30.31 21.66 17.16
CA HIS A 90 -31.63 22.26 16.97
C HIS A 90 -32.39 22.42 18.30
N SER A 91 -32.29 21.42 19.19
CA SER A 91 -32.96 21.41 20.49
C SER A 91 -32.02 20.97 21.62
N PRO A 92 -30.97 21.77 21.91
CA PRO A 92 -29.94 21.40 22.88
C PRO A 92 -30.45 21.33 24.32
N GLU A 93 -31.60 21.93 24.62
CA GLU A 93 -32.30 21.84 25.90
C GLU A 93 -32.74 20.41 26.27
N LEU A 94 -33.00 19.54 25.27
CA LEU A 94 -33.44 18.16 25.50
C LEU A 94 -32.32 17.25 26.02
N LEU A 95 -31.06 17.71 25.97
CA LEU A 95 -29.92 17.00 26.57
C LEU A 95 -29.92 17.07 28.10
N PHE A 96 -30.72 17.95 28.68
CA PHE A 96 -30.70 18.24 30.11
C PHE A 96 -32.04 17.87 30.76
N PRO A 97 -32.04 17.46 32.05
CA PRO A 97 -33.28 17.20 32.78
C PRO A 97 -34.18 18.43 32.87
N ASP A 98 -35.49 18.20 32.88
CA ASP A 98 -36.51 19.24 32.97
C ASP A 98 -36.37 20.08 34.24
N GLY A 99 -36.40 21.40 34.07
CA GLY A 99 -36.25 22.37 35.16
C GLY A 99 -34.82 22.58 35.63
N SER A 100 -33.83 21.94 35.01
CA SER A 100 -32.43 22.19 35.33
C SER A 100 -31.97 23.57 34.87
N ASP A 101 -31.08 24.17 35.64
CA ASP A 101 -30.46 25.47 35.32
C ASP A 101 -29.63 25.42 34.00
N ALA A 102 -29.11 24.24 33.63
CA ALA A 102 -28.50 24.02 32.32
C ALA A 102 -29.51 24.11 31.16
N GLN A 103 -30.69 23.49 31.31
CA GLN A 103 -31.78 23.55 30.33
C GLN A 103 -32.25 24.99 30.10
N ILE A 104 -32.47 25.75 31.18
CA ILE A 104 -32.93 27.15 31.11
C ILE A 104 -31.93 28.03 30.37
N ARG A 105 -30.62 27.87 30.66
CA ARG A 105 -29.57 28.63 29.97
C ARG A 105 -29.35 28.22 28.51
N CYS A 106 -29.80 27.02 28.13
CA CYS A 106 -29.65 26.49 26.78
C CYS A 106 -30.43 27.31 25.74
N GLY A 107 -31.47 28.04 26.15
CA GLY A 107 -32.20 28.97 25.26
C GLY A 107 -31.32 30.07 24.64
N ALA A 108 -30.15 30.37 25.22
CA ALA A 108 -29.17 31.31 24.66
C ALA A 108 -27.97 30.63 24.00
N PHE A 109 -27.98 29.30 23.83
CA PHE A 109 -26.84 28.54 23.30
C PHE A 109 -26.49 28.97 21.87
N MET A 110 -27.47 28.99 20.96
CA MET A 110 -27.23 29.31 19.54
C MET A 110 -26.72 30.75 19.34
N SER A 111 -27.27 31.72 20.08
CA SER A 111 -26.79 33.11 19.99
C SER A 111 -25.36 33.25 20.51
N LYS A 112 -24.99 32.52 21.58
CA LYS A 112 -23.61 32.46 22.07
C LYS A 112 -22.68 31.78 21.07
N LEU A 113 -23.08 30.66 20.47
CA LEU A 113 -22.31 29.94 19.46
C LEU A 113 -21.98 30.84 18.26
N ILE A 114 -22.99 31.53 17.72
CA ILE A 114 -22.82 32.46 16.59
C ILE A 114 -21.87 33.60 16.99
N ASN A 115 -22.06 34.20 18.16
CA ASN A 115 -21.21 35.29 18.63
C ASN A 115 -19.75 34.87 18.85
N HIS A 116 -19.52 33.64 19.33
CA HIS A 116 -18.18 33.09 19.46
C HIS A 116 -17.54 32.82 18.09
N THR A 117 -18.31 32.25 17.16
CA THR A 117 -17.84 31.92 15.81
C THR A 117 -17.37 33.15 15.04
N LYS A 118 -18.05 34.30 15.22
CA LYS A 118 -17.60 35.59 14.64
C LYS A 118 -16.17 35.96 15.06
N LYS A 119 -15.83 35.79 16.34
CA LYS A 119 -14.50 36.07 16.87
C LYS A 119 -13.48 34.98 16.54
N LEU A 120 -13.97 33.76 16.30
CA LEU A 120 -13.14 32.59 16.01
C LEU A 120 -12.51 32.66 14.61
N MET A 121 -13.14 33.36 13.67
CA MET A 121 -12.71 33.45 12.27
C MET A 121 -11.25 33.86 12.11
N GLU A 122 -10.75 34.79 12.94
CA GLU A 122 -9.35 35.26 12.87
C GLU A 122 -8.33 34.27 13.44
N LYS A 123 -8.76 33.34 14.31
CA LYS A 123 -7.87 32.42 15.04
C LYS A 123 -7.91 31.00 14.47
N GLU A 124 -9.09 30.52 14.14
CA GLU A 124 -9.34 29.14 13.71
C GLU A 124 -10.34 29.09 12.55
N GLU A 125 -9.91 29.57 11.39
CA GLU A 125 -10.72 29.61 10.17
C GLU A 125 -11.34 28.24 9.82
N LYS A 126 -10.56 27.16 9.89
CA LYS A 126 -11.04 25.80 9.57
C LYS A 126 -12.18 25.36 10.48
N LEU A 127 -12.15 25.72 11.77
CA LEU A 127 -13.21 25.39 12.70
C LEU A 127 -14.45 26.27 12.44
N CYS A 128 -14.24 27.57 12.19
CA CYS A 128 -15.30 28.49 11.80
C CYS A 128 -16.08 27.97 10.58
N ILE A 129 -15.38 27.51 9.54
CA ILE A 129 -16.00 26.93 8.34
C ILE A 129 -16.85 25.71 8.70
N LYS A 130 -16.35 24.78 9.53
CA LYS A 130 -17.11 23.59 9.95
C LYS A 130 -18.37 23.94 10.74
N ILE A 131 -18.29 24.94 11.63
CA ILE A 131 -19.46 25.42 12.38
C ILE A 131 -20.49 26.03 11.41
N LEU A 132 -20.05 26.89 10.48
CA LEU A 132 -20.95 27.51 9.50
C LEU A 132 -21.59 26.49 8.56
N GLN A 133 -20.84 25.47 8.12
CA GLN A 133 -21.38 24.34 7.36
C GLN A 133 -22.47 23.62 8.17
N THR A 134 -22.20 23.31 9.44
CA THR A 134 -23.19 22.66 10.32
C THR A 134 -24.45 23.52 10.48
N LEU A 135 -24.30 24.83 10.71
CA LEU A 135 -25.42 25.76 10.82
C LEU A 135 -26.25 25.86 9.53
N ARG A 136 -25.61 25.78 8.36
CA ARG A 136 -26.31 25.77 7.07
C ARG A 136 -27.15 24.50 6.91
N GLU A 137 -26.58 23.34 7.18
CA GLU A 137 -27.29 22.06 7.07
C GLU A 137 -28.49 21.97 8.03
N MET A 138 -28.43 22.65 9.19
CA MET A 138 -29.58 22.83 10.07
C MET A 138 -30.73 23.60 9.41
N LEU A 139 -30.43 24.59 8.56
CA LEU A 139 -31.44 25.37 7.83
C LEU A 139 -32.05 24.56 6.69
N ASP A 140 -31.24 23.81 5.94
CA ASP A 140 -31.70 23.01 4.79
C ASP A 140 -32.64 21.86 5.22
N LYS A 141 -32.47 21.31 6.43
CA LYS A 141 -33.44 20.35 7.00
C LYS A 141 -34.82 20.95 7.23
N LYS A 142 -34.92 22.26 7.53
CA LYS A 142 -36.20 22.91 7.84
C LYS A 142 -37.16 22.92 6.63
N ASP A 143 -36.63 23.00 5.42
CA ASP A 143 -37.43 23.02 4.19
C ASP A 143 -38.02 21.63 3.84
N ASN A 144 -37.45 20.54 4.37
CA ASN A 144 -37.95 19.19 4.15
C ASN A 144 -39.08 18.77 5.11
N PHE A 145 -39.33 19.51 6.20
CA PHE A 145 -40.41 19.24 7.16
C PHE A 145 -41.71 20.00 6.87
N VAL A 146 -41.79 20.79 5.78
CA VAL A 146 -42.98 21.59 5.43
C VAL A 146 -43.96 20.85 4.51
N GLU A 147 -43.64 19.62 4.07
CA GLU A 147 -44.58 18.77 3.31
C GLU A 147 -44.89 17.46 4.03
N GLN A 148 -45.82 17.52 5.00
CA GLN A 148 -46.75 16.43 5.33
C GLN A 148 -47.91 16.91 6.21
#